data_AF-A0A346CM11-F1
#
_entry.id   AF-A0A346CM11-F1
#
_cell.length_a   1.000
_cell.length_b   1.000
_cell.length_c   1.000
_cell.angle_alpha   90.00
_cell.angle_beta   90.00
_cell.angle_gamma   90.00
#
_symmetry.space_group_name_H-M   'P 1'
#
loop_
_entity.id
_entity.type
_entity.pdbx_description
1 polymer ?
#
loop_
_entity_poly.entity_id
_entity_poly.type
_entity_poly.pdbx_seq_one_letter_code
_entity_poly.pdbx_strand_id
1 'polypeptide(L)'
;MIQTLLVTICLAVFPYQGSSIILESGNVNDYEVVYPQKITALPKGVQNHEQETKYEDTMQYEFQVNGEPVVLHLERNKGLFAGDYSETHYSPDGREITTNPPVQDHCYYHGYIQNDADSTAVISTCDGLKGQFKYQRETYLIEPMKLSDSEAHAVYKAEYVEKEDETPKICGVTETTWKSDDPIKKTSHGSITPEEQDRYLGVKKYIEFYVVVDNLMYRNYSRNLTTIRTRVYEIVNTVNLIYRPLDIHLALIGLEIWSNRDKINVQSASGVTLDLFGEWRETDLLPRQRNDNAQLLTRIDFDGNTVGLGYVGTLCKPKHSAAIVQDHNERIHIMASTVAHELGHNLGINHDRASCNCAANACVMSPTIASDPLYVFSSCSIQEHQTYLINRRPQCILNKPLNTDIVAPAVCGNYFVEVGEECDCGSPEDCQNACCNATTCKLRDGLQCESGECCEQCRFKGAEAECREAKDDCDLAELCTGQSAECPTDRFQTNGHPCENNEGYCYNGKCPTLAKQCVALFGNDTIVAPDACFDENLQGTYYGYCRQENGVNIPCQPQDVKCGRLYCTQGNSRDCLLRYFSRRPENGMVETGTKCEDGKVCSNGECVDVETAY
;
A
#
# COMPACT_ATOMS: atom_id res chain seq x y z
N MET A 1 -67.72 -43.57 -36.24
CA MET A 1 -68.13 -42.15 -36.22
C MET A 1 -67.47 -41.46 -35.04
N ILE A 2 -66.37 -40.76 -35.34
CA ILE A 2 -65.95 -39.48 -34.77
C ILE A 2 -65.63 -39.45 -33.26
N GLN A 3 -64.33 -39.52 -32.94
CA GLN A 3 -63.70 -38.47 -32.15
C GLN A 3 -62.22 -38.34 -32.52
N THR A 4 -61.92 -37.15 -33.02
CA THR A 4 -60.68 -36.60 -33.56
C THR A 4 -59.83 -35.94 -32.47
N LEU A 5 -58.53 -35.82 -32.77
CA LEU A 5 -57.57 -34.79 -32.30
C LEU A 5 -57.09 -34.85 -30.84
N LEU A 6 -55.78 -35.08 -30.66
CA LEU A 6 -54.81 -34.08 -30.19
C LEU A 6 -53.42 -34.72 -30.05
N VAL A 7 -52.65 -34.70 -31.14
CA VAL A 7 -51.18 -34.81 -31.12
C VAL A 7 -50.67 -33.39 -31.31
N THR A 8 -50.60 -32.64 -30.22
CA THR A 8 -49.92 -31.34 -30.14
C THR A 8 -49.74 -31.00 -28.66
N ILE A 9 -48.53 -30.57 -28.30
CA ILE A 9 -48.10 -30.03 -26.99
C ILE A 9 -47.66 -31.09 -25.96
N CYS A 10 -46.42 -31.56 -26.11
CA CYS A 10 -45.51 -31.84 -24.99
C CYS A 10 -44.10 -31.31 -25.34
N LEU A 11 -44.03 -30.06 -25.80
CA LEU A 11 -42.85 -29.20 -25.58
C LEU A 11 -43.23 -28.30 -24.38
N ALA A 12 -43.44 -28.92 -23.24
CA ALA A 12 -43.47 -28.22 -21.97
C ALA A 12 -42.00 -28.09 -21.55
N VAL A 13 -41.47 -26.89 -21.78
CA VAL A 13 -40.52 -26.18 -20.92
C VAL A 13 -40.12 -27.02 -19.70
N PHE A 14 -39.02 -27.77 -19.83
CA PHE A 14 -38.23 -28.03 -18.65
C PHE A 14 -37.66 -26.67 -18.24
N PRO A 15 -37.97 -26.12 -17.05
CA PRO A 15 -37.01 -25.19 -16.48
C PRO A 15 -35.71 -25.98 -16.41
N TYR A 16 -34.66 -25.48 -17.06
CA TYR A 16 -33.30 -25.93 -16.80
C TYR A 16 -33.12 -25.80 -15.29
N GLN A 17 -33.29 -26.89 -14.54
CA GLN A 17 -32.70 -27.00 -13.22
C GLN A 17 -31.21 -27.01 -13.50
N GLY A 18 -30.57 -25.85 -13.32
CA GLY A 18 -29.14 -25.67 -13.48
C GLY A 18 -28.44 -26.82 -12.80
N SER A 19 -27.77 -27.65 -13.59
CA SER A 19 -26.79 -28.58 -13.03
C SER A 19 -25.68 -27.69 -12.48
N SER A 20 -25.49 -27.71 -11.16
CA SER A 20 -24.39 -27.01 -10.51
C SER A 20 -23.08 -27.46 -11.17
N ILE A 21 -22.39 -26.53 -11.83
CA ILE A 21 -21.03 -26.74 -12.32
C ILE A 21 -20.11 -26.27 -11.20
N ILE A 22 -19.09 -27.08 -10.89
CA ILE A 22 -17.98 -26.65 -10.03
C ILE A 22 -17.11 -25.72 -10.88
N LEU A 23 -17.27 -24.42 -10.67
CA LEU A 23 -16.40 -23.42 -11.26
C LEU A 23 -15.21 -23.13 -10.33
N GLU A 24 -14.23 -22.36 -10.79
CA GLU A 24 -13.06 -22.04 -9.96
C GLU A 24 -13.46 -21.24 -8.70
N SER A 25 -14.50 -20.42 -8.82
CA SER A 25 -15.08 -19.66 -7.70
C SER A 25 -15.93 -20.50 -6.73
N GLY A 26 -16.11 -21.81 -6.96
CA GLY A 26 -16.87 -22.73 -6.12
C GLY A 26 -18.15 -23.25 -6.78
N ASN A 27 -19.10 -23.70 -5.95
CA ASN A 27 -20.44 -24.08 -6.41
C ASN A 27 -21.28 -22.83 -6.68
N VAL A 28 -21.80 -22.70 -7.90
CA VAL A 28 -22.64 -21.58 -8.31
C VAL A 28 -24.04 -22.07 -8.62
N ASN A 29 -25.04 -21.44 -7.99
CA ASN A 29 -26.44 -21.84 -8.08
C ASN A 29 -27.12 -21.41 -9.39
N ASP A 30 -26.64 -20.33 -10.01
CA ASP A 30 -27.18 -19.79 -11.25
C ASP A 30 -26.10 -19.00 -12.00
N TYR A 31 -25.97 -19.22 -13.30
CA TYR A 31 -24.99 -18.56 -14.16
C TYR A 31 -25.47 -18.51 -15.61
N GLU A 32 -25.06 -17.46 -16.32
CA GLU A 32 -25.23 -17.29 -17.76
C GLU A 32 -23.95 -17.73 -18.47
N VAL A 33 -24.09 -18.56 -19.52
CA VAL A 33 -22.96 -18.90 -20.39
C VAL A 33 -22.86 -17.86 -21.49
N VAL A 34 -21.74 -17.14 -21.53
CA VAL A 34 -21.48 -16.07 -22.48
C VAL A 34 -20.24 -16.38 -23.32
N TYR A 35 -20.11 -15.70 -24.46
CA TYR A 35 -18.96 -15.81 -25.36
C TYR A 35 -18.42 -14.41 -25.65
N PRO A 36 -17.57 -13.84 -24.78
CA PRO A 36 -17.08 -12.48 -24.90
C PRO A 36 -16.38 -12.26 -26.25
N GLN A 37 -16.95 -11.37 -27.06
CA GLN A 37 -16.40 -11.02 -28.37
C GLN A 37 -15.53 -9.78 -28.23
N LYS A 38 -14.25 -9.90 -28.59
CA LYS A 38 -13.34 -8.75 -28.61
C LYS A 38 -13.72 -7.79 -29.74
N ILE A 39 -14.02 -6.54 -29.40
CA ILE A 39 -14.33 -5.49 -30.38
C ILE A 39 -13.02 -4.85 -30.84
N THR A 40 -12.64 -5.05 -32.10
CA THR A 40 -11.45 -4.40 -32.69
C THR A 40 -11.79 -2.97 -33.08
N ALA A 41 -11.04 -1.97 -32.61
CA ALA A 41 -11.14 -0.61 -33.12
C ALA A 41 -10.70 -0.58 -34.60
N LEU A 42 -11.44 0.16 -35.45
CA LEU A 42 -11.07 0.38 -36.87
C LEU A 42 -9.61 0.86 -36.98
N PRO A 43 -8.82 0.38 -37.95
CA PRO A 43 -7.42 0.76 -38.08
C PRO A 43 -7.30 2.25 -38.36
N LYS A 44 -6.78 3.02 -37.40
CA LYS A 44 -6.23 4.35 -37.67
C LYS A 44 -5.00 4.15 -38.56
N GLY A 45 -4.97 4.85 -39.70
CA GLY A 45 -4.02 4.61 -40.77
C GLY A 45 -2.56 4.66 -40.34
N VAL A 46 -1.78 3.73 -40.90
CA VAL A 46 -0.31 3.67 -41.00
C VAL A 46 0.44 4.42 -39.89
N GLN A 47 0.71 3.74 -38.78
CA GLN A 47 1.78 4.12 -37.86
C GLN A 47 2.87 3.05 -37.84
N ASN A 48 4.10 3.55 -37.69
CA ASN A 48 5.36 2.84 -37.78
C ASN A 48 5.40 1.64 -36.84
N HIS A 49 6.25 0.65 -37.17
CA HIS A 49 6.58 -0.52 -36.35
C HIS A 49 6.87 -0.12 -34.88
N GLU A 50 5.84 -0.03 -34.06
CA GLU A 50 5.93 -0.04 -32.60
C GLU A 50 6.14 -1.50 -32.19
N GLN A 51 7.01 -1.71 -31.21
CA GLN A 51 7.28 -3.03 -30.64
C GLN A 51 5.96 -3.70 -30.24
N GLU A 52 5.64 -4.84 -30.84
CA GLU A 52 4.48 -5.65 -30.46
C GLU A 52 4.65 -6.10 -29.00
N THR A 53 3.97 -5.42 -28.08
CA THR A 53 3.82 -5.88 -26.69
C THR A 53 2.90 -7.09 -26.68
N LYS A 54 3.16 -8.08 -25.80
CA LYS A 54 2.39 -9.33 -25.77
C LYS A 54 0.90 -9.12 -25.46
N TYR A 55 0.58 -8.05 -24.73
CA TYR A 55 -0.77 -7.70 -24.30
C TYR A 55 -1.09 -6.27 -24.74
N GLU A 56 -2.33 -6.04 -25.18
CA GLU A 56 -2.79 -4.70 -25.59
C GLU A 56 -3.05 -3.81 -24.38
N ASP A 57 -2.82 -2.51 -24.53
CA ASP A 57 -2.99 -1.52 -23.46
C ASP A 57 -4.46 -1.27 -23.13
N THR A 58 -5.31 -1.28 -24.17
CA THR A 58 -6.76 -1.14 -24.04
C THR A 58 -7.45 -2.22 -24.86
N MET A 59 -8.60 -2.68 -24.38
CA MET A 59 -9.41 -3.67 -25.08
C MET A 59 -10.88 -3.51 -24.73
N GLN A 60 -11.75 -3.92 -25.65
CA GLN A 60 -13.19 -3.91 -25.47
C GLN A 60 -13.76 -5.29 -25.73
N TYR A 61 -14.67 -5.73 -24.88
CA TYR A 61 -15.40 -6.98 -25.05
C TYR A 61 -16.89 -6.74 -25.00
N GLU A 62 -17.62 -7.34 -25.94
CA GLU A 62 -19.08 -7.38 -25.95
C GLU A 62 -19.56 -8.77 -25.51
N PHE A 63 -20.51 -8.81 -24.56
CA PHE A 63 -21.19 -10.03 -24.15
C PHE A 63 -22.58 -9.70 -23.57
N GLN A 64 -23.37 -10.71 -23.24
CA GLN A 64 -24.70 -10.54 -22.66
C GLN A 64 -24.65 -10.67 -21.14
N VAL A 65 -25.45 -9.84 -20.46
CA VAL A 65 -25.73 -9.98 -19.02
C VAL A 65 -27.25 -9.85 -18.85
N ASN A 66 -27.90 -10.90 -18.35
CA ASN A 66 -29.36 -10.99 -18.25
C ASN A 66 -30.07 -10.77 -19.60
N GLY A 67 -29.44 -11.20 -20.70
CA GLY A 67 -29.95 -11.01 -22.06
C GLY A 67 -29.80 -9.59 -22.63
N GLU A 68 -29.21 -8.64 -21.90
CA GLU A 68 -28.85 -7.31 -22.42
C GLU A 68 -27.38 -7.28 -22.87
N PRO A 69 -27.07 -6.72 -24.06
CA PRO A 69 -25.69 -6.57 -24.50
C PRO A 69 -24.96 -5.51 -23.66
N VAL A 70 -23.79 -5.86 -23.16
CA VAL A 70 -22.90 -4.94 -22.43
C VAL A 70 -21.55 -4.88 -23.14
N VAL A 71 -20.92 -3.70 -23.09
CA VAL A 71 -19.56 -3.49 -23.60
C VAL A 71 -18.65 -3.18 -22.43
N LEU A 72 -17.71 -4.08 -22.16
CA LEU A 72 -16.70 -3.95 -21.12
C LEU A 72 -15.45 -3.29 -21.73
N HIS A 73 -15.12 -2.10 -21.23
CA HIS A 73 -13.89 -1.39 -21.55
C HIS A 73 -12.82 -1.76 -20.51
N LEU A 74 -11.66 -2.18 -20.97
CA LEU A 74 -10.53 -2.57 -20.14
C LEU A 74 -9.29 -1.77 -20.51
N GLU A 75 -8.56 -1.36 -19.50
CA GLU A 75 -7.28 -0.67 -19.56
C GLU A 75 -6.27 -1.38 -18.66
N ARG A 76 -5.08 -1.66 -19.20
CA ARG A 76 -4.05 -2.39 -18.48
C ARG A 76 -3.58 -1.57 -17.28
N ASN A 77 -3.49 -2.19 -16.11
CA ASN A 77 -2.96 -1.54 -14.91
C ASN A 77 -1.43 -1.44 -14.97
N LYS A 78 -0.91 -0.49 -15.76
CA LYS A 78 0.53 -0.33 -15.98
C LYS A 78 1.31 0.05 -14.72
N GLY A 79 0.64 0.66 -13.74
CA GLY A 79 1.22 0.97 -12.43
C GLY A 79 1.23 -0.20 -11.46
N LEU A 80 0.75 -1.39 -11.84
CA LEU A 80 0.69 -2.56 -10.96
C LEU A 80 2.06 -2.96 -10.42
N PHE A 81 3.09 -2.84 -11.25
CA PHE A 81 4.48 -3.19 -10.92
C PHE A 81 5.36 -1.94 -10.96
N ALA A 82 6.31 -1.84 -10.04
CA ALA A 82 7.40 -0.86 -10.16
C ALA A 82 8.42 -1.31 -11.22
N GLY A 83 9.19 -0.38 -11.78
CA GLY A 83 10.17 -0.69 -12.83
C GLY A 83 11.25 -1.69 -12.40
N ASP A 84 11.59 -1.71 -11.12
CA ASP A 84 12.59 -2.60 -10.50
C ASP A 84 11.97 -3.84 -9.82
N TYR A 85 10.72 -4.18 -10.17
CA TYR A 85 10.00 -5.32 -9.62
C TYR A 85 10.85 -6.60 -9.62
N SER A 86 10.86 -7.29 -8.47
CA SER A 86 11.64 -8.51 -8.27
C SER A 86 10.82 -9.67 -7.70
N GLU A 87 11.14 -10.88 -8.14
CA GLU A 87 10.59 -12.12 -7.62
C GLU A 87 11.70 -12.96 -7.00
N THR A 88 11.55 -13.32 -5.73
CA THR A 88 12.52 -14.13 -4.99
C THR A 88 11.93 -15.48 -4.60
N HIS A 89 12.65 -16.56 -4.90
CA HIS A 89 12.35 -17.92 -4.44
C HIS A 89 13.65 -18.64 -4.04
N TYR A 90 13.56 -19.88 -3.58
CA TYR A 90 14.69 -20.60 -2.99
C TYR A 90 14.87 -21.98 -3.58
N SER A 91 16.12 -22.33 -3.92
CA SER A 91 16.46 -23.69 -4.36
C SER A 91 16.38 -24.71 -3.21
N PRO A 92 16.42 -26.02 -3.50
CA PRO A 92 16.38 -27.06 -2.47
C PRO A 92 17.51 -27.00 -1.44
N ASP A 93 18.67 -26.45 -1.80
CA ASP A 93 19.81 -26.19 -0.91
C ASP A 93 19.68 -24.87 -0.12
N GLY A 94 18.62 -24.10 -0.34
CA GLY A 94 18.29 -22.88 0.40
C GLY A 94 18.92 -21.60 -0.15
N ARG A 95 19.60 -21.63 -1.30
CA ARG A 95 20.09 -20.41 -1.96
C ARG A 95 18.92 -19.58 -2.48
N GLU A 96 19.05 -18.27 -2.33
CA GLU A 96 18.15 -17.27 -2.87
C GLU A 96 18.29 -17.18 -4.40
N ILE A 97 17.17 -17.14 -5.10
CA ILE A 97 17.07 -16.96 -6.53
C ILE A 97 16.10 -15.80 -6.78
N THR A 98 16.66 -14.67 -7.17
CA THR A 98 15.90 -13.46 -7.51
C THR A 98 15.90 -13.25 -9.02
N THR A 99 14.73 -12.93 -9.56
CA THR A 99 14.53 -12.62 -10.98
C THR A 99 13.75 -11.33 -11.12
N ASN A 100 14.01 -10.57 -12.18
CA ASN A 100 13.25 -9.36 -12.52
C ASN A 100 12.46 -9.64 -13.81
N PRO A 101 11.21 -10.12 -13.70
CA PRO A 101 10.40 -10.41 -14.88
C PRO A 101 10.00 -9.10 -15.60
N PRO A 102 9.72 -9.15 -16.91
CA PRO A 102 9.29 -7.97 -17.65
C PRO A 102 7.96 -7.44 -17.09
N VAL A 103 7.99 -6.22 -16.56
CA VAL A 103 6.83 -5.59 -15.90
C VAL A 103 5.74 -5.14 -16.88
N GLN A 104 6.06 -5.05 -18.18
CA GLN A 104 5.12 -4.65 -19.23
C GLN A 104 4.30 -5.83 -19.78
N ASP A 105 4.79 -7.07 -19.61
CA ASP A 105 4.18 -8.27 -20.19
C ASP A 105 3.17 -8.91 -19.22
N HIS A 106 2.16 -8.14 -18.82
CA HIS A 106 1.09 -8.62 -17.94
C HIS A 106 -0.31 -8.39 -18.51
N CYS A 107 -1.27 -9.10 -17.94
CA CYS A 107 -2.63 -9.24 -18.42
C CYS A 107 -3.67 -8.83 -17.37
N TYR A 108 -3.34 -7.83 -16.55
CA TYR A 108 -4.19 -7.36 -15.45
C TYR A 108 -4.72 -5.97 -15.76
N TYR A 109 -6.05 -5.84 -15.74
CA TYR A 109 -6.78 -4.69 -16.24
C TYR A 109 -7.74 -4.14 -15.19
N HIS A 110 -7.99 -2.84 -15.26
CA HIS A 110 -9.16 -2.20 -14.69
C HIS A 110 -10.10 -1.77 -15.82
N GLY A 111 -11.35 -1.47 -15.49
CA GLY A 111 -12.31 -1.13 -16.53
C GLY A 111 -13.64 -0.65 -16.02
N TYR A 112 -14.59 -0.55 -16.95
CA TYR A 112 -15.97 -0.13 -16.72
C TYR A 112 -16.88 -0.67 -17.82
N ILE A 113 -18.18 -0.65 -17.58
CA ILE A 113 -19.22 -0.98 -18.56
C ILE A 113 -19.66 0.31 -19.27
N GLN A 114 -19.70 0.27 -20.60
CA GLN A 114 -20.11 1.40 -21.42
C GLN A 114 -21.52 1.87 -21.04
N ASN A 115 -21.69 3.20 -20.90
CA ASN A 115 -22.93 3.85 -20.52
C ASN A 115 -23.41 3.54 -19.08
N ASP A 116 -22.56 2.99 -18.21
CA ASP A 116 -22.83 2.85 -16.77
C ASP A 116 -21.78 3.61 -15.96
N ALA A 117 -22.15 4.81 -15.49
CA ALA A 117 -21.23 5.71 -14.78
C ALA A 117 -20.80 5.18 -13.39
N ASP A 118 -21.56 4.27 -12.79
CA ASP A 118 -21.27 3.69 -11.47
C ASP A 118 -20.53 2.34 -11.58
N SER A 119 -20.15 1.94 -12.80
CA SER A 119 -19.51 0.66 -13.08
C SER A 119 -18.00 0.69 -12.85
N THR A 120 -17.47 -0.46 -12.45
CA THR A 120 -16.04 -0.71 -12.28
C THR A 120 -15.75 -2.15 -12.66
N ALA A 121 -14.55 -2.45 -13.11
CA ALA A 121 -14.11 -3.81 -13.42
C ALA A 121 -12.65 -4.02 -13.00
N VAL A 122 -12.35 -5.24 -12.56
CA VAL A 122 -10.99 -5.74 -12.34
C VAL A 122 -10.91 -7.10 -13.00
N ILE A 123 -10.12 -7.20 -14.06
CA ILE A 123 -10.13 -8.36 -14.95
C ILE A 123 -8.70 -8.80 -15.25
N SER A 124 -8.46 -10.09 -15.09
CA SER A 124 -7.33 -10.85 -15.63
C SER A 124 -7.74 -11.36 -17.00
N THR A 125 -6.87 -11.19 -18.00
CA THR A 125 -7.05 -11.73 -19.36
C THR A 125 -6.03 -12.82 -19.69
N CYS A 126 -5.29 -13.27 -18.67
CA CYS A 126 -4.15 -14.17 -18.80
C CYS A 126 -4.52 -15.55 -19.35
N ASP A 127 -5.73 -16.02 -19.04
CA ASP A 127 -6.29 -17.30 -19.48
C ASP A 127 -7.79 -17.14 -19.77
N GLY A 128 -8.13 -16.14 -20.61
CA GLY A 128 -9.49 -15.67 -20.80
C GLY A 128 -9.93 -14.63 -19.75
N LEU A 129 -11.13 -14.05 -19.92
CA LEU A 129 -11.66 -13.05 -18.99
C LEU A 129 -11.98 -13.70 -17.64
N LYS A 130 -11.22 -13.31 -16.61
CA LYS A 130 -11.44 -13.75 -15.23
C LYS A 130 -11.43 -12.55 -14.29
N GLY A 131 -12.46 -12.41 -13.48
CA GLY A 131 -12.50 -11.35 -12.46
C GLY A 131 -13.91 -10.89 -12.20
N GLN A 132 -14.06 -9.60 -11.91
CA GLN A 132 -15.33 -9.02 -11.51
C GLN A 132 -15.62 -7.72 -12.23
N PHE A 133 -16.90 -7.41 -12.34
CA PHE A 133 -17.37 -6.11 -12.79
C PHE A 133 -18.70 -5.75 -12.13
N LYS A 134 -18.95 -4.45 -12.00
CA LYS A 134 -20.19 -3.89 -11.47
C LYS A 134 -21.04 -3.40 -12.64
N TYR A 135 -22.31 -3.79 -12.67
CA TYR A 135 -23.27 -3.38 -13.68
C TYR A 135 -24.64 -3.16 -13.04
N GLN A 136 -25.25 -2.01 -13.28
CA GLN A 136 -26.55 -1.62 -12.68
C GLN A 136 -26.56 -1.77 -11.15
N ARG A 137 -25.44 -1.43 -10.50
CA ARG A 137 -25.19 -1.54 -9.04
C ARG A 137 -25.07 -2.95 -8.48
N GLU A 138 -25.17 -3.97 -9.32
CA GLU A 138 -24.95 -5.36 -8.95
C GLU A 138 -23.51 -5.79 -9.27
N THR A 139 -22.96 -6.70 -8.47
CA THR A 139 -21.60 -7.23 -8.69
C THR A 139 -21.68 -8.58 -9.39
N TYR A 140 -21.03 -8.67 -10.53
CA TYR A 140 -20.93 -9.88 -11.35
C TYR A 140 -19.50 -10.40 -11.35
N LEU A 141 -19.38 -11.72 -11.44
CA LEU A 141 -18.15 -12.44 -11.66
C LEU A 141 -18.18 -13.02 -13.08
N ILE A 142 -17.02 -13.01 -13.73
CA ILE A 142 -16.80 -13.66 -15.00
C ILE A 142 -15.60 -14.60 -14.86
N GLU A 143 -15.75 -15.85 -15.29
CA GLU A 143 -14.63 -16.78 -15.31
C GLU A 143 -14.71 -17.75 -16.50
N PRO A 144 -13.56 -18.19 -17.05
CA PRO A 144 -13.52 -19.14 -18.16
C PRO A 144 -14.09 -20.50 -17.75
N MET A 145 -14.89 -21.11 -18.62
CA MET A 145 -15.36 -22.47 -18.42
C MET A 145 -14.30 -23.48 -18.87
N LYS A 146 -14.03 -24.50 -18.05
CA LYS A 146 -13.11 -25.61 -18.40
C LYS A 146 -13.74 -26.61 -19.38
N LEU A 147 -14.23 -26.12 -20.51
CA LEU A 147 -14.79 -26.92 -21.60
C LEU A 147 -13.74 -27.00 -22.72
N SER A 148 -13.45 -28.20 -23.22
CA SER A 148 -12.48 -28.40 -24.30
C SER A 148 -12.87 -27.58 -25.54
N ASP A 149 -11.94 -26.80 -26.07
CA ASP A 149 -12.06 -25.99 -27.29
C ASP A 149 -13.19 -24.93 -27.30
N SER A 150 -13.54 -24.38 -26.12
CA SER A 150 -14.59 -23.36 -25.99
C SER A 150 -14.06 -22.05 -25.39
N GLU A 151 -14.38 -20.91 -26.01
CA GLU A 151 -14.18 -19.55 -25.45
C GLU A 151 -15.36 -19.14 -24.53
N ALA A 152 -16.05 -20.11 -23.95
CA ALA A 152 -17.18 -19.85 -23.07
C ALA A 152 -16.74 -19.34 -21.70
N HIS A 153 -17.48 -18.37 -21.19
CA HIS A 153 -17.36 -17.85 -19.84
C HIS A 153 -18.66 -18.04 -19.08
N ALA A 154 -18.56 -18.28 -17.78
CA ALA A 154 -19.68 -18.18 -16.88
C ALA A 154 -19.75 -16.74 -16.34
N VAL A 155 -20.91 -16.09 -16.45
CA VAL A 155 -21.21 -14.82 -15.81
C VAL A 155 -22.32 -15.04 -14.80
N TYR A 156 -22.10 -14.62 -13.55
CA TYR A 156 -23.06 -14.81 -12.47
C TYR A 156 -22.91 -13.72 -11.43
N LYS A 157 -23.98 -13.49 -10.67
CA LYS A 157 -23.92 -12.54 -9.55
C LYS A 157 -23.09 -13.13 -8.41
N ALA A 158 -22.33 -12.28 -7.73
CA ALA A 158 -21.52 -12.68 -6.58
C ALA A 158 -22.38 -13.34 -5.47
N GLU A 159 -23.66 -12.94 -5.33
CA GLU A 159 -24.61 -13.51 -4.38
C GLU A 159 -25.03 -14.97 -4.68
N TYR A 160 -24.82 -15.47 -5.90
CA TYR A 160 -25.23 -16.83 -6.31
C TYR A 160 -24.18 -17.90 -6.04
N VAL A 161 -22.99 -17.51 -5.59
CA VAL A 161 -21.97 -18.44 -5.11
C VAL A 161 -22.43 -19.02 -3.77
N GLU A 162 -22.47 -20.35 -3.66
CA GLU A 162 -22.84 -21.01 -2.40
C GLU A 162 -21.94 -20.51 -1.26
N LYS A 163 -22.59 -20.02 -0.20
CA LYS A 163 -21.90 -19.63 1.02
C LYS A 163 -21.54 -20.93 1.74
N GLU A 164 -20.25 -21.22 1.88
CA GLU A 164 -19.84 -22.23 2.85
C GLU A 164 -20.32 -21.77 4.23
N ASP A 165 -20.97 -22.67 4.99
CA ASP A 165 -21.39 -22.46 6.38
C ASP A 165 -20.14 -22.33 7.27
N GLU A 166 -19.40 -21.25 7.10
CA GLU A 166 -18.21 -20.93 7.87
C GLU A 166 -18.57 -20.02 9.04
N THR A 167 -17.88 -20.22 10.16
CA THR A 167 -17.90 -19.29 11.28
C THR A 167 -17.49 -17.89 10.79
N PRO A 168 -18.12 -16.80 11.29
CA PRO A 168 -17.78 -15.45 10.86
C PRO A 168 -16.30 -15.16 11.05
N LYS A 169 -15.57 -15.00 9.94
CA LYS A 169 -14.15 -14.62 9.91
C LYS A 169 -14.02 -13.17 10.35
N ILE A 170 -13.06 -12.89 11.23
CA ILE A 170 -12.84 -11.56 11.82
C ILE A 170 -11.40 -11.11 11.59
N CYS A 171 -11.22 -9.79 11.63
CA CYS A 171 -9.88 -9.23 11.81
C CYS A 171 -9.44 -9.43 13.27
N GLY A 172 -8.16 -9.76 13.46
CA GLY A 172 -7.57 -9.94 14.79
C GLY A 172 -7.29 -8.62 15.52
N VAL A 173 -7.40 -7.48 14.82
CA VAL A 173 -7.32 -6.16 15.44
C VAL A 173 -8.55 -5.94 16.32
N THR A 174 -8.32 -5.47 17.53
CA THR A 174 -9.28 -5.18 18.59
C THR A 174 -8.94 -3.81 19.15
N GLU A 175 -9.89 -3.11 19.78
CA GLU A 175 -9.63 -1.75 20.32
C GLU A 175 -8.45 -1.69 21.33
N THR A 176 -7.99 -2.84 21.85
CA THR A 176 -6.85 -3.02 22.76
C THR A 176 -5.59 -3.56 22.09
N THR A 177 -5.64 -4.09 20.87
CA THR A 177 -4.44 -4.54 20.14
C THR A 177 -3.86 -3.35 19.41
N TRP A 178 -2.83 -2.80 20.03
CA TRP A 178 -1.86 -1.91 19.38
C TRP A 178 -2.47 -0.66 18.75
N LYS A 179 -3.28 0.06 19.53
CA LYS A 179 -3.03 1.50 19.57
C LYS A 179 -1.54 1.65 19.86
N SER A 180 -0.81 2.37 19.03
CA SER A 180 0.48 2.89 19.47
C SER A 180 0.30 3.41 20.90
N ASP A 181 1.24 3.17 21.81
CA ASP A 181 1.20 3.81 23.14
C ASP A 181 1.33 5.35 23.06
N ASP A 182 1.38 5.90 21.85
CA ASP A 182 0.77 7.19 21.54
C ASP A 182 -0.74 7.01 21.48
N PRO A 183 -1.50 7.35 22.54
CA PRO A 183 -2.88 7.74 22.30
C PRO A 183 -2.88 8.73 21.12
N ILE A 184 -3.96 8.77 20.35
CA ILE A 184 -4.30 9.96 19.54
C ILE A 184 -4.62 11.12 20.51
N LYS A 185 -3.78 11.35 21.52
CA LYS A 185 -3.57 12.66 22.11
C LYS A 185 -2.67 13.33 21.12
N LYS A 186 -3.21 14.32 20.40
CA LYS A 186 -2.50 15.36 19.66
C LYS A 186 -1.00 15.28 19.93
N THR A 187 -0.27 14.46 19.17
CA THR A 187 1.16 14.66 19.03
C THR A 187 1.20 15.95 18.25
N SER A 188 1.28 17.06 18.98
CA SER A 188 1.43 18.40 18.47
C SER A 188 2.81 18.46 17.82
N HIS A 189 2.95 17.81 16.67
CA HIS A 189 3.84 18.31 15.64
C HIS A 189 3.43 19.77 15.47
N GLY A 190 4.38 20.69 15.69
CA GLY A 190 4.14 22.11 15.91
C GLY A 190 3.11 22.69 14.95
N SER A 191 2.31 23.64 15.45
CA SER A 191 1.24 24.36 14.75
C SER A 191 1.51 24.53 13.25
N ILE A 192 1.04 23.58 12.44
CA ILE A 192 1.23 23.58 10.99
C ILE A 192 0.27 24.61 10.40
N THR A 193 0.71 25.35 9.40
CA THR A 193 -0.19 26.23 8.65
C THR A 193 -1.19 25.37 7.85
N PRO A 194 -2.45 25.82 7.67
CA PRO A 194 -3.39 25.14 6.79
C PRO A 194 -2.82 24.85 5.38
N GLU A 195 -1.99 25.76 4.88
CA GLU A 195 -1.32 25.66 3.57
C GLU A 195 -0.38 24.44 3.46
N GLU A 196 0.42 24.16 4.50
CA GLU A 196 1.29 22.97 4.53
C GLU A 196 0.49 21.66 4.61
N GLN A 197 -0.67 21.67 5.28
CA GLN A 197 -1.56 20.51 5.34
C GLN A 197 -2.17 20.23 3.97
N ASP A 198 -2.69 21.27 3.32
CA ASP A 198 -3.28 21.18 1.99
C ASP A 198 -2.24 20.72 0.96
N ARG A 199 -1.00 21.22 1.04
CA ARG A 199 0.10 20.77 0.18
C ARG A 199 0.37 19.28 0.36
N TYR A 200 0.50 18.79 1.60
CA TYR A 200 0.76 17.36 1.84
C TYR A 200 -0.41 16.49 1.39
N LEU A 201 -1.65 16.90 1.65
CA LEU A 201 -2.84 16.12 1.26
C LEU A 201 -3.05 16.09 -0.25
N GLY A 202 -2.73 17.18 -0.97
CA GLY A 202 -2.92 17.31 -2.40
C GLY A 202 -1.90 16.56 -3.28
N VAL A 203 -0.78 16.08 -2.72
CA VAL A 203 0.19 15.26 -3.46
C VAL A 203 -0.34 13.82 -3.58
N LYS A 204 -0.24 13.18 -4.74
CA LYS A 204 -0.62 11.76 -4.91
C LYS A 204 0.19 10.85 -3.99
N LYS A 205 -0.43 9.80 -3.47
CA LYS A 205 0.24 8.84 -2.56
C LYS A 205 0.57 7.54 -3.29
N TYR A 206 1.80 7.07 -3.13
CA TYR A 206 2.28 5.80 -3.67
C TYR A 206 2.70 4.88 -2.53
N ILE A 207 2.42 3.58 -2.63
CA ILE A 207 2.92 2.58 -1.67
C ILE A 207 3.75 1.57 -2.45
N GLU A 208 5.05 1.55 -2.19
CA GLU A 208 5.99 0.51 -2.59
C GLU A 208 5.67 -0.77 -1.79
N PHE A 209 4.79 -1.60 -2.35
CA PHE A 209 4.18 -2.75 -1.70
C PHE A 209 4.99 -4.03 -1.95
N TYR A 210 5.27 -4.79 -0.89
CA TYR A 210 5.99 -6.05 -0.96
C TYR A 210 5.14 -7.21 -0.43
N VAL A 211 5.05 -8.30 -1.17
CA VAL A 211 4.28 -9.49 -0.76
C VAL A 211 5.21 -10.64 -0.44
N VAL A 212 4.96 -11.31 0.68
CA VAL A 212 5.67 -12.51 1.09
C VAL A 212 4.68 -13.67 1.17
N VAL A 213 5.08 -14.84 0.69
CA VAL A 213 4.27 -16.07 0.73
C VAL A 213 5.03 -17.14 1.50
N ASP A 214 4.39 -17.69 2.54
CA ASP A 214 5.00 -18.70 3.39
C ASP A 214 5.13 -20.08 2.71
N ASN A 215 5.91 -20.96 3.32
CA ASN A 215 6.20 -22.29 2.79
C ASN A 215 4.96 -23.19 2.81
N LEU A 216 4.05 -22.99 3.76
CA LEU A 216 2.82 -23.77 3.85
C LEU A 216 1.88 -23.45 2.68
N MET A 217 1.70 -22.18 2.33
CA MET A 217 0.97 -21.76 1.13
C MET A 217 1.65 -22.29 -0.12
N TYR A 218 3.00 -22.22 -0.20
CA TYR A 218 3.74 -22.81 -1.32
C TYR A 218 3.43 -24.31 -1.52
N ARG A 219 3.38 -25.08 -0.43
CA ARG A 219 3.03 -26.51 -0.48
C ARG A 219 1.57 -26.74 -0.84
N ASN A 220 0.65 -25.93 -0.32
CA ASN A 220 -0.79 -26.04 -0.61
C ASN A 220 -1.11 -25.79 -2.09
N TYR A 221 -0.45 -24.82 -2.72
CA TYR A 221 -0.54 -24.57 -4.17
C TYR A 221 0.34 -25.50 -5.00
N SER A 222 0.45 -26.76 -4.58
CA SER A 222 1.18 -27.83 -5.29
C SER A 222 2.63 -27.50 -5.64
N ARG A 223 3.29 -26.64 -4.85
CA ARG A 223 4.65 -26.15 -5.10
C ARG A 223 4.80 -25.43 -6.45
N ASN A 224 3.74 -24.79 -6.93
CA ASN A 224 3.70 -24.10 -8.20
C ASN A 224 3.88 -22.59 -8.00
N LEU A 225 5.09 -22.09 -8.30
CA LEU A 225 5.42 -20.67 -8.22
C LEU A 225 4.51 -19.82 -9.11
N THR A 226 4.16 -20.31 -10.29
CA THR A 226 3.31 -19.57 -11.25
C THR A 226 1.90 -19.40 -10.72
N THR A 227 1.31 -20.44 -10.10
CA THR A 227 -0.05 -20.33 -9.51
C THR A 227 -0.10 -19.30 -8.39
N ILE A 228 0.91 -19.30 -7.51
CA ILE A 228 1.02 -18.34 -6.40
C ILE A 228 1.22 -16.92 -6.94
N ARG A 229 2.12 -16.76 -7.92
CA ARG A 229 2.36 -15.49 -8.61
C ARG A 229 1.06 -14.91 -9.17
N THR A 230 0.32 -15.70 -9.96
CA THR A 230 -0.96 -15.26 -10.54
C THR A 230 -1.94 -14.84 -9.45
N ARG A 231 -2.06 -15.62 -8.38
CA ARG A 231 -2.93 -15.30 -7.24
C ARG A 231 -2.56 -13.96 -6.59
N VAL A 232 -1.28 -13.73 -6.32
CA VAL A 232 -0.80 -12.47 -5.73
C VAL A 232 -1.08 -11.30 -6.66
N TYR A 233 -0.84 -11.44 -7.96
CA TYR A 233 -1.07 -10.36 -8.93
C TYR A 233 -2.55 -9.98 -9.04
N GLU A 234 -3.44 -10.97 -9.10
CA GLU A 234 -4.88 -10.73 -9.13
C GLU A 234 -5.38 -10.07 -7.83
N ILE A 235 -4.83 -10.47 -6.67
CA ILE A 235 -5.09 -9.83 -5.37
C ILE A 235 -4.66 -8.37 -5.41
N VAL A 236 -3.39 -8.09 -5.74
CA VAL A 236 -2.84 -6.73 -5.71
C VAL A 236 -3.52 -5.81 -6.73
N ASN A 237 -3.84 -6.32 -7.92
CA ASN A 237 -4.62 -5.59 -8.92
C ASN A 237 -5.99 -5.17 -8.35
N THR A 238 -6.66 -6.09 -7.65
CA THR A 238 -7.95 -5.79 -7.00
C THR A 238 -7.80 -4.80 -5.83
N VAL A 239 -6.74 -4.91 -5.03
CA VAL A 239 -6.44 -3.96 -3.94
C VAL A 239 -6.21 -2.56 -4.50
N ASN A 240 -5.54 -2.44 -5.65
CA ASN A 240 -5.37 -1.18 -6.36
C ASN A 240 -6.70 -0.48 -6.64
N LEU A 241 -7.71 -1.22 -7.13
CA LEU A 241 -9.06 -0.67 -7.30
C LEU A 241 -9.68 -0.20 -5.98
N ILE A 242 -9.54 -0.98 -4.90
CA ILE A 242 -10.09 -0.65 -3.57
C ILE A 242 -9.53 0.68 -3.04
N TYR A 243 -8.25 0.98 -3.32
CA TYR A 243 -7.56 2.16 -2.79
C TYR A 243 -7.73 3.44 -3.61
N ARG A 244 -8.29 3.37 -4.82
CA ARG A 244 -8.57 4.55 -5.66
C ARG A 244 -9.36 5.66 -4.94
N PRO A 245 -10.42 5.38 -4.15
CA PRO A 245 -11.17 6.43 -3.44
C PRO A 245 -10.37 7.16 -2.34
N LEU A 246 -9.23 6.60 -1.92
CA LEU A 246 -8.31 7.23 -0.96
C LEU A 246 -7.15 7.97 -1.65
N ASP A 247 -7.13 8.02 -2.98
CA ASP A 247 -6.04 8.59 -3.80
C ASP A 247 -4.66 7.97 -3.49
N ILE A 248 -4.67 6.64 -3.29
CA ILE A 248 -3.47 5.83 -3.06
C ILE A 248 -3.28 4.86 -4.21
N HIS A 249 -2.09 4.86 -4.79
CA HIS A 249 -1.64 3.91 -5.79
C HIS A 249 -0.67 2.89 -5.16
N LEU A 250 -0.94 1.59 -5.29
CA LEU A 250 0.01 0.55 -4.87
C LEU A 250 0.88 0.14 -6.05
N ALA A 251 2.19 0.16 -5.87
CA ALA A 251 3.12 -0.42 -6.82
C ALA A 251 3.73 -1.68 -6.20
N LEU A 252 3.50 -2.84 -6.81
CA LEU A 252 4.15 -4.07 -6.37
C LEU A 252 5.63 -4.00 -6.77
N ILE A 253 6.51 -3.92 -5.78
CA ILE A 253 7.96 -3.83 -5.98
C ILE A 253 8.68 -5.17 -5.72
N GLY A 254 7.99 -6.12 -5.09
CA GLY A 254 8.52 -7.46 -4.99
C GLY A 254 7.57 -8.52 -4.45
N LEU A 255 7.86 -9.76 -4.83
CA LEU A 255 7.20 -10.97 -4.35
C LEU A 255 8.26 -11.97 -3.88
N GLU A 256 8.20 -12.37 -2.63
CA GLU A 256 9.08 -13.40 -2.09
C GLU A 256 8.30 -14.64 -1.66
N ILE A 257 8.64 -15.79 -2.25
CA ILE A 257 8.03 -17.08 -1.94
C ILE A 257 9.05 -17.92 -1.20
N TRP A 258 8.78 -18.21 0.09
CA TRP A 258 9.60 -19.06 0.95
C TRP A 258 9.48 -20.54 0.55
N SER A 259 9.91 -20.87 -0.66
CA SER A 259 9.73 -22.18 -1.31
C SER A 259 10.60 -23.31 -0.75
N ASN A 260 11.67 -22.97 -0.03
CA ASN A 260 12.49 -23.95 0.70
C ASN A 260 11.99 -24.19 2.12
N ARG A 261 11.98 -23.14 2.95
CA ARG A 261 11.51 -23.10 4.34
C ARG A 261 11.13 -21.67 4.70
N ASP A 262 10.31 -21.53 5.73
CA ASP A 262 9.97 -20.22 6.28
C ASP A 262 11.20 -19.50 6.84
N LYS A 263 11.22 -18.16 6.73
CA LYS A 263 12.28 -17.32 7.31
C LYS A 263 11.98 -16.90 8.74
N ILE A 264 10.74 -17.11 9.18
CA ILE A 264 10.28 -16.95 10.56
C ILE A 264 9.54 -18.20 11.01
N ASN A 265 9.28 -18.33 12.31
CA ASN A 265 8.42 -19.39 12.83
C ASN A 265 6.94 -18.98 12.75
N VAL A 266 6.29 -19.27 11.62
CA VAL A 266 4.86 -18.98 11.38
C VAL A 266 4.00 -19.84 12.30
N GLN A 267 3.14 -19.21 13.10
CA GLN A 267 2.31 -19.83 14.14
C GLN A 267 0.84 -19.41 14.04
N SER A 268 -0.07 -20.25 14.55
CA SER A 268 -1.51 -19.95 14.64
C SER A 268 -1.81 -18.74 15.55
N ALA A 269 -0.95 -18.46 16.51
CA ALA A 269 -1.00 -17.22 17.28
C ALA A 269 -0.60 -16.03 16.39
N SER A 270 -1.58 -15.43 15.71
CA SER A 270 -1.39 -14.34 14.74
C SER A 270 -0.53 -13.20 15.27
N GLY A 271 -0.71 -12.80 16.54
CA GLY A 271 0.09 -11.75 17.15
C GLY A 271 1.58 -12.06 17.28
N VAL A 272 1.95 -13.34 17.47
CA VAL A 272 3.36 -13.79 17.49
C VAL A 272 3.92 -13.79 16.07
N THR A 273 3.15 -14.30 15.11
CA THR A 273 3.56 -14.33 13.70
C THR A 273 3.77 -12.92 13.14
N LEU A 274 2.90 -11.96 13.46
CA LEU A 274 3.04 -10.58 13.00
C LEU A 274 4.30 -9.93 13.59
N ASP A 275 4.59 -10.15 14.87
CA ASP A 275 5.78 -9.58 15.51
C ASP A 275 7.08 -10.12 14.90
N LEU A 276 7.14 -11.44 14.68
CA LEU A 276 8.26 -12.09 14.01
C LEU A 276 8.41 -11.63 12.55
N PHE A 277 7.29 -11.48 11.83
CA PHE A 277 7.31 -11.00 10.45
C PHE A 277 7.79 -9.56 10.35
N GLY A 278 7.33 -8.68 11.24
CA GLY A 278 7.81 -7.31 11.33
C GLY A 278 9.30 -7.22 11.65
N GLU A 279 9.79 -8.04 12.60
CA GLU A 279 11.22 -8.08 12.94
C GLU A 279 12.07 -8.57 11.76
N TRP A 280 11.62 -9.62 11.06
CA TRP A 280 12.27 -10.07 9.82
C TRP A 280 12.23 -8.99 8.73
N ARG A 281 11.13 -8.28 8.57
CA ARG A 281 11.03 -7.17 7.61
C ARG A 281 12.10 -6.11 7.89
N GLU A 282 12.25 -5.71 9.15
CA GLU A 282 13.21 -4.69 9.58
C GLU A 282 14.67 -5.13 9.40
N THR A 283 14.97 -6.36 9.81
CA THR A 283 16.36 -6.83 9.96
C THR A 283 16.90 -7.56 8.73
N ASP A 284 16.04 -8.10 7.87
CA ASP A 284 16.44 -8.89 6.70
C ASP A 284 15.93 -8.30 5.37
N LEU A 285 14.63 -8.02 5.25
CA LEU A 285 14.05 -7.56 3.97
C LEU A 285 14.46 -6.12 3.61
N LEU A 286 14.22 -5.16 4.51
CA LEU A 286 14.49 -3.74 4.24
C LEU A 286 15.96 -3.44 3.86
N PRO A 287 16.98 -4.06 4.48
CA PRO A 287 18.37 -3.87 4.08
C PRO A 287 18.70 -4.25 2.63
N ARG A 288 17.94 -5.18 2.03
CA ARG A 288 18.18 -5.66 0.64
C ARG A 288 17.16 -5.18 -0.38
N GLN A 289 15.94 -4.85 0.04
CA GLN A 289 14.89 -4.30 -0.81
C GLN A 289 14.07 -3.26 -0.03
N ARG A 290 14.29 -1.99 -0.35
CA ARG A 290 13.51 -0.87 0.20
C ARG A 290 12.04 -1.07 -0.18
N ASN A 291 11.14 -0.92 0.80
CA ASN A 291 9.70 -0.97 0.61
C ASN A 291 8.97 -0.14 1.67
N ASP A 292 7.77 0.34 1.34
CA ASP A 292 6.95 1.15 2.23
C ASP A 292 6.13 0.28 3.17
N ASN A 293 5.64 -0.85 2.67
CA ASN A 293 4.81 -1.81 3.41
C ASN A 293 5.07 -3.24 2.91
N ALA A 294 5.03 -4.22 3.82
CA ALA A 294 5.06 -5.64 3.43
C ALA A 294 3.92 -6.44 4.05
N GLN A 295 3.34 -7.38 3.30
CA GLN A 295 2.33 -8.29 3.84
C GLN A 295 2.71 -9.77 3.63
N LEU A 296 2.51 -10.57 4.67
CA LEU A 296 2.68 -12.02 4.64
C LEU A 296 1.35 -12.71 4.34
N LEU A 297 1.29 -13.48 3.26
CA LEU A 297 0.23 -14.42 2.97
C LEU A 297 0.62 -15.82 3.46
N THR A 298 -0.25 -16.45 4.24
CA THR A 298 -0.01 -17.77 4.82
C THR A 298 -1.24 -18.66 4.75
N ARG A 299 -1.04 -19.97 4.57
CA ARG A 299 -2.13 -20.96 4.66
C ARG A 299 -2.24 -21.58 6.06
N ILE A 300 -1.55 -21.03 7.06
CA ILE A 300 -1.77 -21.41 8.46
C ILE A 300 -3.16 -20.96 8.88
N ASP A 301 -3.83 -21.78 9.69
CA ASP A 301 -5.07 -21.38 10.33
C ASP A 301 -4.74 -20.65 11.62
N PHE A 302 -5.13 -19.38 11.73
CA PHE A 302 -4.91 -18.60 12.95
C PHE A 302 -5.91 -18.98 14.04
N ASP A 303 -5.53 -18.76 15.29
CA ASP A 303 -6.37 -19.09 16.44
C ASP A 303 -7.71 -18.31 16.41
N GLY A 304 -8.79 -19.05 16.62
CA GLY A 304 -10.15 -18.50 16.65
C GLY A 304 -10.71 -18.26 15.25
N ASN A 305 -11.31 -17.09 15.04
CA ASN A 305 -11.89 -16.70 13.76
C ASN A 305 -11.02 -15.67 13.01
N THR A 306 -9.82 -15.40 13.50
CA THR A 306 -8.92 -14.38 12.95
C THR A 306 -8.43 -14.81 11.58
N VAL A 307 -8.47 -13.93 10.59
CA VAL A 307 -7.89 -14.22 9.26
C VAL A 307 -6.93 -13.15 8.74
N GLY A 308 -6.72 -12.09 9.52
CA GLY A 308 -5.81 -11.01 9.21
C GLY A 308 -5.43 -10.26 10.47
N LEU A 309 -4.22 -9.71 10.47
CA LEU A 309 -3.73 -8.86 11.56
C LEU A 309 -2.64 -7.90 11.08
N GLY A 310 -2.88 -6.60 11.21
CA GLY A 310 -1.93 -5.53 10.92
C GLY A 310 -1.74 -4.57 12.09
N TYR A 311 -0.62 -3.86 12.08
CA TYR A 311 -0.37 -2.77 13.03
C TYR A 311 -1.11 -1.49 12.63
N VAL A 312 -1.74 -0.79 13.57
CA VAL A 312 -2.54 0.40 13.26
C VAL A 312 -1.71 1.69 13.20
N GLY A 313 -1.81 2.44 12.09
CA GLY A 313 -1.19 3.77 11.93
C GLY A 313 0.34 3.73 11.94
N THR A 314 0.90 2.76 11.22
CA THR A 314 2.33 2.39 11.29
C THR A 314 3.01 2.34 9.93
N LEU A 315 2.34 2.76 8.85
CA LEU A 315 2.95 2.87 7.53
C LEU A 315 4.30 3.62 7.59
N CYS A 316 5.25 3.19 6.75
CA CYS A 316 6.67 3.62 6.73
C CYS A 316 7.53 3.22 7.93
N LYS A 317 6.97 2.66 9.03
CA LYS A 317 7.81 2.22 10.15
C LYS A 317 8.56 0.93 9.79
N PRO A 318 9.87 0.82 10.07
CA PRO A 318 10.69 -0.32 9.64
C PRO A 318 10.15 -1.70 10.07
N LYS A 319 9.87 -1.89 11.36
CA LYS A 319 9.23 -3.13 11.85
C LYS A 319 7.73 -3.22 11.60
N HIS A 320 7.04 -2.09 11.72
CA HIS A 320 5.58 -2.09 11.93
C HIS A 320 4.75 -1.78 10.69
N SER A 321 5.35 -1.33 9.59
CA SER A 321 4.64 -1.23 8.31
C SER A 321 4.50 -2.63 7.69
N ALA A 322 3.74 -3.46 8.38
CA ALA A 322 3.57 -4.86 8.09
C ALA A 322 2.18 -5.35 8.52
N ALA A 323 1.71 -6.38 7.82
CA ALA A 323 0.54 -7.17 8.21
C ALA A 323 0.69 -8.64 7.81
N ILE A 324 -0.13 -9.50 8.41
CA ILE A 324 -0.25 -10.91 8.04
C ILE A 324 -1.69 -11.23 7.68
N VAL A 325 -1.88 -12.04 6.64
CA VAL A 325 -3.19 -12.42 6.12
C VAL A 325 -3.21 -13.94 5.90
N GLN A 326 -4.19 -14.60 6.50
CA GLN A 326 -4.50 -15.99 6.22
C GLN A 326 -5.17 -16.06 4.85
N ASP A 327 -4.65 -16.91 3.98
CA ASP A 327 -5.23 -17.22 2.68
C ASP A 327 -6.51 -18.05 2.84
N HIS A 328 -7.57 -17.40 3.31
CA HIS A 328 -8.74 -18.05 3.92
C HIS A 328 -9.89 -18.33 2.95
N ASN A 329 -9.78 -17.93 1.68
CA ASN A 329 -10.82 -18.15 0.68
C ASN A 329 -10.20 -18.26 -0.72
N GLU A 330 -10.62 -19.20 -1.56
CA GLU A 330 -10.07 -19.34 -2.91
C GLU A 330 -10.41 -18.14 -3.81
N ARG A 331 -11.49 -17.39 -3.50
CA ARG A 331 -11.92 -16.23 -4.28
C ARG A 331 -11.00 -15.02 -4.07
N ILE A 332 -10.39 -14.56 -5.16
CA ILE A 332 -9.47 -13.42 -5.19
C ILE A 332 -10.09 -12.16 -4.58
N HIS A 333 -11.35 -11.85 -4.89
CA HIS A 333 -12.03 -10.65 -4.41
C HIS A 333 -12.13 -10.58 -2.88
N ILE A 334 -12.38 -11.72 -2.23
CA ILE A 334 -12.43 -11.79 -0.77
C ILE A 334 -11.03 -11.60 -0.19
N MET A 335 -10.04 -12.28 -0.77
CA MET A 335 -8.65 -12.14 -0.33
C MET A 335 -8.13 -10.72 -0.49
N ALA A 336 -8.46 -10.05 -1.60
CA ALA A 336 -8.13 -8.65 -1.82
C ALA A 336 -8.78 -7.72 -0.80
N SER A 337 -10.05 -7.97 -0.44
CA SER A 337 -10.70 -7.24 0.65
C SER A 337 -9.95 -7.40 1.98
N THR A 338 -9.47 -8.59 2.30
CA THR A 338 -8.71 -8.84 3.55
C THR A 338 -7.34 -8.17 3.52
N VAL A 339 -6.59 -8.27 2.42
CA VAL A 339 -5.30 -7.58 2.24
C VAL A 339 -5.49 -6.06 2.33
N ALA A 340 -6.54 -5.54 1.70
CA ALA A 340 -6.87 -4.12 1.76
C ALA A 340 -7.27 -3.67 3.17
N HIS A 341 -8.02 -4.49 3.91
CA HIS A 341 -8.39 -4.25 5.30
C HIS A 341 -7.16 -4.10 6.19
N GLU A 342 -6.21 -5.03 6.10
CA GLU A 342 -4.99 -4.96 6.92
C GLU A 342 -4.05 -3.81 6.53
N LEU A 343 -3.99 -3.48 5.24
CA LEU A 343 -3.30 -2.26 4.79
C LEU A 343 -4.00 -1.00 5.32
N GLY A 344 -5.33 -1.04 5.46
CA GLY A 344 -6.14 0.06 6.00
C GLY A 344 -5.77 0.35 7.46
N HIS A 345 -5.57 -0.71 8.26
CA HIS A 345 -5.00 -0.57 9.60
C HIS A 345 -3.63 0.11 9.56
N ASN A 346 -2.70 -0.34 8.70
CA ASN A 346 -1.38 0.32 8.57
C ASN A 346 -1.50 1.82 8.22
N LEU A 347 -2.52 2.19 7.43
CA LEU A 347 -2.90 3.55 7.03
C LEU A 347 -3.71 4.34 8.10
N GLY A 348 -3.79 3.80 9.31
CA GLY A 348 -4.36 4.49 10.48
C GLY A 348 -5.88 4.40 10.59
N ILE A 349 -6.51 3.50 9.84
CA ILE A 349 -7.96 3.32 9.83
C ILE A 349 -8.35 2.23 10.82
N ASN A 350 -9.35 2.46 11.66
CA ASN A 350 -9.89 1.48 12.60
C ASN A 350 -11.14 0.81 12.02
N HIS A 351 -11.66 -0.18 12.75
CA HIS A 351 -12.90 -0.85 12.37
C HIS A 351 -14.10 0.10 12.33
N ASP A 352 -14.96 -0.13 11.35
CA ASP A 352 -16.23 0.57 11.22
C ASP A 352 -17.14 0.32 12.43
N ARG A 353 -17.77 1.40 12.89
CA ARG A 353 -18.77 1.39 13.96
C ARG A 353 -20.16 1.52 13.37
N ALA A 354 -21.20 1.23 14.16
CA ALA A 354 -22.59 1.40 13.74
C ALA A 354 -22.95 2.84 13.29
N SER A 355 -22.16 3.84 13.68
CA SER A 355 -22.32 5.24 13.25
C SER A 355 -21.68 5.57 11.91
N CYS A 356 -20.89 4.66 11.33
CA CYS A 356 -20.17 4.88 10.08
C CYS A 356 -21.11 4.68 8.89
N ASN A 357 -21.09 5.63 7.95
CA ASN A 357 -21.92 5.52 6.75
C ASN A 357 -21.18 4.69 5.71
N CYS A 358 -21.82 3.63 5.23
CA CYS A 358 -21.35 2.78 4.16
C CYS A 358 -22.42 2.74 3.07
N ALA A 359 -22.03 3.01 1.81
CA ALA A 359 -22.96 2.93 0.68
C ALA A 359 -23.38 1.47 0.37
N ALA A 360 -22.63 0.50 0.88
CA ALA A 360 -22.92 -0.93 0.84
C ALA A 360 -23.35 -1.44 2.23
N ASN A 361 -23.78 -2.71 2.31
CA ASN A 361 -24.17 -3.33 3.60
C ASN A 361 -23.00 -3.44 4.58
N ALA A 362 -21.78 -3.60 4.08
CA ALA A 362 -20.54 -3.56 4.83
C ALA A 362 -19.45 -2.88 3.99
N CYS A 363 -18.46 -2.31 4.66
CA CYS A 363 -17.33 -1.57 4.06
C CYS A 363 -16.02 -2.30 4.36
N VAL A 364 -14.94 -1.96 3.65
CA VAL A 364 -13.63 -2.63 3.74
C VAL A 364 -13.20 -2.82 5.20
N MET A 365 -13.43 -1.83 6.06
CA MET A 365 -13.02 -1.82 7.47
C MET A 365 -14.05 -2.42 8.44
N SER A 366 -15.02 -3.18 7.95
CA SER A 366 -15.91 -3.97 8.80
C SER A 366 -15.10 -4.96 9.67
N PRO A 367 -15.39 -5.09 10.98
CA PRO A 367 -14.65 -6.00 11.88
C PRO A 367 -14.84 -7.49 11.54
N THR A 368 -15.92 -7.80 10.81
CA THR A 368 -16.24 -9.13 10.30
C THR A 368 -16.18 -9.11 8.78
N ILE A 369 -15.57 -10.14 8.20
CA ILE A 369 -15.57 -10.33 6.75
C ILE A 369 -16.96 -10.80 6.32
N ALA A 370 -17.54 -10.07 5.37
CA ALA A 370 -18.80 -10.46 4.76
C ALA A 370 -18.56 -11.52 3.68
N SER A 371 -19.59 -12.30 3.37
CA SER A 371 -19.55 -13.26 2.25
C SER A 371 -19.46 -12.57 0.88
N ASP A 372 -19.85 -11.28 0.83
CA ASP A 372 -19.81 -10.43 -0.34
C ASP A 372 -18.57 -9.54 -0.27
N PRO A 373 -17.86 -9.30 -1.39
CA PRO A 373 -16.63 -8.53 -1.36
C PRO A 373 -16.88 -7.05 -1.06
N LEU A 374 -16.02 -6.48 -0.21
CA LEU A 374 -16.14 -5.12 0.29
C LEU A 374 -15.13 -4.23 -0.43
N TYR A 375 -15.62 -3.33 -1.28
CA TYR A 375 -14.80 -2.47 -2.14
C TYR A 375 -14.82 -0.98 -1.77
N VAL A 376 -15.67 -0.63 -0.81
CA VAL A 376 -15.94 0.75 -0.46
C VAL A 376 -15.45 1.00 0.96
N PHE A 377 -14.68 2.08 1.12
CA PHE A 377 -14.35 2.61 2.43
C PHE A 377 -15.52 3.42 2.99
N SER A 378 -15.77 3.30 4.29
CA SER A 378 -16.84 4.06 4.95
C SER A 378 -16.47 5.55 5.08
N SER A 379 -17.45 6.38 5.40
CA SER A 379 -17.19 7.79 5.74
C SER A 379 -16.21 7.93 6.92
N CYS A 380 -16.25 7.01 7.89
CA CYS A 380 -15.30 6.99 9.01
C CYS A 380 -13.90 6.64 8.52
N SER A 381 -13.79 5.64 7.66
CA SER A 381 -12.49 5.20 7.13
C SER A 381 -11.76 6.35 6.42
N ILE A 382 -12.47 7.09 5.58
CA ILE A 382 -11.92 8.27 4.87
C ILE A 382 -11.46 9.34 5.88
N GLN A 383 -12.28 9.65 6.88
CA GLN A 383 -11.97 10.66 7.89
C GLN A 383 -10.77 10.28 8.77
N GLU A 384 -10.70 9.01 9.21
CA GLU A 384 -9.61 8.51 10.04
C GLU A 384 -8.30 8.46 9.25
N HIS A 385 -8.36 8.04 7.98
CA HIS A 385 -7.20 8.07 7.10
C HIS A 385 -6.66 9.50 6.90
N GLN A 386 -7.53 10.47 6.59
CA GLN A 386 -7.14 11.87 6.48
C GLN A 386 -6.52 12.39 7.78
N THR A 387 -7.13 12.06 8.92
CA THR A 387 -6.61 12.41 10.25
C THR A 387 -5.23 11.80 10.49
N TYR A 388 -5.02 10.55 10.08
CA TYR A 388 -3.73 9.88 10.15
C TYR A 388 -2.68 10.60 9.28
N LEU A 389 -3.01 10.92 8.03
CA LEU A 389 -2.13 11.64 7.11
C LEU A 389 -1.71 13.00 7.68
N ILE A 390 -2.65 13.79 8.20
CA ILE A 390 -2.38 15.10 8.81
C ILE A 390 -1.47 14.96 10.04
N ASN A 391 -1.77 13.99 10.90
CA ASN A 391 -1.06 13.84 12.18
C ASN A 391 0.33 13.20 12.02
N ARG A 392 0.46 12.19 11.15
CA ARG A 392 1.67 11.36 11.06
C ARG A 392 2.55 11.70 9.85
N ARG A 393 1.99 12.27 8.78
CA ARG A 393 2.69 12.68 7.56
C ARG A 393 3.77 11.67 7.11
N PRO A 394 3.41 10.39 6.86
CA PRO A 394 4.37 9.40 6.38
C PRO A 394 5.07 9.87 5.10
N GLN A 395 6.39 10.07 5.15
CA GLN A 395 7.13 10.62 4.00
C GLN A 395 7.42 9.58 2.92
N CYS A 396 7.49 8.29 3.27
CA CYS A 396 7.86 7.23 2.32
C CYS A 396 6.87 7.09 1.16
N ILE A 397 5.61 7.49 1.35
CA ILE A 397 4.55 7.38 0.35
C ILE A 397 4.44 8.56 -0.61
N LEU A 398 5.37 9.52 -0.54
CA LEU A 398 5.39 10.69 -1.42
C LEU A 398 6.22 10.45 -2.67
N ASN A 399 7.21 9.54 -2.62
CA ASN A 399 8.02 9.25 -3.79
C ASN A 399 7.26 8.34 -4.76
N LYS A 400 7.12 8.82 -6.00
CA LYS A 400 6.70 7.98 -7.10
C LYS A 400 7.81 6.94 -7.36
N PRO A 401 7.51 5.63 -7.39
CA PRO A 401 8.52 4.63 -7.73
C PRO A 401 9.12 4.93 -9.11
N LEU A 402 10.43 4.70 -9.27
CA LEU A 402 11.20 5.17 -10.43
C LEU A 402 10.59 4.68 -11.75
N ASN A 403 10.22 5.63 -12.63
CA ASN A 403 9.63 5.39 -13.95
C ASN A 403 10.66 5.12 -15.05
N THR A 404 11.95 4.98 -14.72
CA THR A 404 13.03 5.07 -15.71
C THR A 404 13.07 3.95 -16.74
N ASP A 405 12.20 2.94 -16.64
CA ASP A 405 12.07 1.88 -17.64
C ASP A 405 10.60 1.55 -18.01
N ILE A 406 9.71 2.56 -18.07
CA ILE A 406 8.41 2.38 -18.73
C ILE A 406 8.64 2.38 -20.25
N VAL A 407 8.90 1.20 -20.81
CA VAL A 407 9.02 0.95 -22.27
C VAL A 407 7.70 0.41 -22.83
N ALA A 408 6.54 0.88 -22.33
CA ALA A 408 5.24 0.64 -22.95
C ALA A 408 4.73 1.89 -23.68
N PRO A 409 3.89 1.73 -24.73
CA PRO A 409 3.27 2.86 -25.40
C PRO A 409 2.47 3.67 -24.38
N ALA A 410 2.65 4.99 -24.33
CA ALA A 410 1.94 5.84 -23.39
C ALA A 410 0.40 5.79 -23.61
N VAL A 411 -0.38 5.74 -22.52
CA VAL A 411 -1.84 5.75 -22.55
C VAL A 411 -2.35 7.03 -21.93
N CYS A 412 -2.83 7.86 -22.84
CA CYS A 412 -3.33 9.17 -22.48
C CYS A 412 -4.65 9.11 -21.72
N GLY A 413 -4.66 9.67 -20.52
CA GLY A 413 -5.83 9.89 -19.69
C GLY A 413 -5.91 9.00 -18.44
N ASN A 414 -4.80 8.35 -18.05
CA ASN A 414 -4.71 7.51 -16.86
C ASN A 414 -4.13 8.25 -15.64
N TYR A 415 -3.99 9.57 -15.76
CA TYR A 415 -3.44 10.48 -14.77
C TYR A 415 -1.95 10.25 -14.45
N PHE A 416 -1.21 9.61 -15.35
CA PHE A 416 0.19 9.28 -15.17
C PHE A 416 0.97 9.59 -16.45
N VAL A 417 1.88 10.55 -16.39
CA VAL A 417 2.72 10.90 -17.55
C VAL A 417 3.69 9.74 -17.86
N GLU A 418 3.53 9.14 -19.03
CA GLU A 418 4.35 8.03 -19.55
C GLU A 418 5.33 8.48 -20.66
N VAL A 419 6.23 7.59 -21.10
CA VAL A 419 7.19 7.87 -22.18
C VAL A 419 6.46 8.11 -23.51
N GLY A 420 6.50 9.34 -24.00
CA GLY A 420 5.80 9.77 -25.23
C GLY A 420 4.72 10.83 -24.96
N GLU A 421 4.32 11.00 -23.71
CA GLU A 421 3.43 12.07 -23.25
C GLU A 421 4.23 13.25 -22.70
N GLU A 422 3.58 14.40 -22.67
CA GLU A 422 4.12 15.61 -22.04
C GLU A 422 3.26 16.02 -20.83
N CYS A 423 2.07 15.44 -20.69
CA CYS A 423 1.14 15.65 -19.60
C CYS A 423 0.03 14.59 -19.61
N ASP A 424 -0.58 14.31 -18.46
CA ASP A 424 -1.77 13.45 -18.36
C ASP A 424 -2.65 13.92 -17.19
N CYS A 425 -3.83 14.43 -17.53
CA CYS A 425 -4.80 14.99 -16.60
C CYS A 425 -6.11 14.19 -16.53
N GLY A 426 -6.10 12.93 -16.97
CA GLY A 426 -7.31 12.11 -17.06
C GLY A 426 -8.03 12.22 -18.40
N SER A 427 -9.26 11.70 -18.46
CA SER A 427 -10.09 11.77 -19.66
C SER A 427 -10.46 13.21 -20.03
N PRO A 428 -10.91 13.47 -21.27
CA PRO A 428 -11.39 14.81 -21.66
C PRO A 428 -12.54 15.35 -20.82
N GLU A 429 -13.36 14.48 -20.22
CA GLU A 429 -14.45 14.86 -19.32
C GLU A 429 -13.94 15.29 -17.94
N ASP A 430 -12.91 14.62 -17.43
CA ASP A 430 -12.39 14.82 -16.07
C ASP A 430 -11.27 15.87 -16.00
N CYS A 431 -10.56 16.10 -17.11
CA CYS A 431 -9.39 16.96 -17.14
C CYS A 431 -9.74 18.44 -16.92
N GLN A 432 -9.30 18.98 -15.78
CA GLN A 432 -9.41 20.40 -15.44
C GLN A 432 -8.15 21.20 -15.76
N ASN A 433 -7.07 20.55 -16.24
CA ASN A 433 -5.80 21.22 -16.47
C ASN A 433 -5.79 21.98 -17.82
N ALA A 434 -5.60 23.30 -17.76
CA ALA A 434 -5.56 24.17 -18.94
C ALA A 434 -4.29 23.99 -19.79
N CYS A 435 -3.22 23.42 -19.23
CA CYS A 435 -1.94 23.19 -19.88
C CYS A 435 -1.95 21.94 -20.75
N CYS A 436 -2.77 20.96 -20.40
CA CYS A 436 -2.84 19.68 -21.09
C CYS A 436 -3.92 19.65 -22.16
N ASN A 437 -3.66 18.90 -23.23
CA ASN A 437 -4.69 18.39 -24.10
C ASN A 437 -4.95 16.92 -23.75
N ALA A 438 -6.00 16.69 -22.93
CA ALA A 438 -6.43 15.38 -22.43
C ALA A 438 -6.76 14.34 -23.53
N THR A 439 -6.97 14.77 -24.77
CA THR A 439 -7.19 13.83 -25.89
C THR A 439 -5.87 13.29 -26.46
N THR A 440 -4.76 13.99 -26.24
CA THR A 440 -3.47 13.73 -26.90
C THR A 440 -2.31 13.55 -25.93
N CYS A 441 -2.49 13.93 -24.66
CA CYS A 441 -1.47 13.93 -23.61
C CYS A 441 -0.19 14.66 -24.03
N LYS A 442 -0.44 15.75 -24.76
CA LYS A 442 0.53 16.74 -25.20
C LYS A 442 0.20 18.06 -24.55
N LEU A 443 1.24 18.83 -24.28
CA LEU A 443 1.08 20.20 -23.87
C LEU A 443 0.42 20.97 -25.02
N ARG A 444 -0.42 21.95 -24.67
CA ARG A 444 -0.96 22.84 -25.69
C ARG A 444 0.17 23.71 -26.27
N ASP A 445 -0.02 24.17 -27.50
CA ASP A 445 1.01 24.89 -28.25
C ASP A 445 1.61 26.06 -27.46
N GLY A 446 2.95 26.06 -27.34
CA GLY A 446 3.71 27.14 -26.69
C GLY A 446 3.81 27.03 -25.15
N LEU A 447 3.36 25.93 -24.57
CA LEU A 447 3.49 25.61 -23.14
C LEU A 447 4.66 24.64 -22.92
N GLN A 448 5.19 24.60 -21.70
CA GLN A 448 6.43 23.88 -21.36
C GLN A 448 6.24 22.82 -20.28
N CYS A 449 5.16 22.89 -19.51
CA CYS A 449 4.86 21.95 -18.44
C CYS A 449 3.37 21.97 -18.10
N GLU A 450 2.93 20.95 -17.37
CA GLU A 450 1.54 20.78 -16.94
C GLU A 450 1.38 20.67 -15.42
N SER A 451 2.28 19.93 -14.79
CA SER A 451 2.35 19.66 -13.36
C SER A 451 3.81 19.68 -12.88
N GLY A 452 4.02 19.62 -11.56
CA GLY A 452 5.34 19.71 -10.91
C GLY A 452 5.59 21.07 -10.25
N GLU A 453 6.37 21.10 -9.16
CA GLU A 453 6.57 22.30 -8.34
C GLU A 453 7.39 23.39 -9.05
N CYS A 454 8.10 23.03 -10.12
CA CYS A 454 8.77 23.96 -11.04
C CYS A 454 7.93 24.35 -12.25
N CYS A 455 6.63 24.06 -12.25
CA CYS A 455 5.70 24.52 -13.27
C CYS A 455 4.84 25.70 -12.75
N GLU A 456 4.86 26.83 -13.46
CA GLU A 456 4.01 27.97 -13.16
C GLU A 456 3.35 28.47 -14.45
N GLN A 457 2.02 28.55 -14.47
CA GLN A 457 1.24 28.98 -15.64
C GLN A 457 1.66 28.23 -16.93
N CYS A 458 1.84 26.92 -16.80
CA CYS A 458 2.26 26.03 -17.87
C CYS A 458 3.66 26.33 -18.45
N ARG A 459 4.52 27.04 -17.70
CA ARG A 459 5.92 27.32 -18.05
C ARG A 459 6.85 26.90 -16.94
N PHE A 460 8.08 26.52 -17.30
CA PHE A 460 9.09 26.30 -16.28
C PHE A 460 9.33 27.59 -15.51
N LYS A 461 9.36 27.49 -14.19
CA LYS A 461 9.88 28.57 -13.36
C LYS A 461 11.32 28.87 -13.77
N GLY A 462 11.77 30.10 -13.53
CA GLY A 462 13.16 30.50 -13.82
C GLY A 462 14.17 29.57 -13.15
N ALA A 463 15.37 29.45 -13.73
CA ALA A 463 16.47 28.79 -13.03
C ALA A 463 16.71 29.50 -11.69
N GLU A 464 17.03 28.71 -10.66
CA GLU A 464 17.19 29.18 -9.28
C GLU A 464 15.88 29.63 -8.60
N ALA A 465 14.72 29.48 -9.24
CA ALA A 465 13.44 29.68 -8.57
C ALA A 465 13.21 28.57 -7.55
N GLU A 466 12.86 28.93 -6.32
CA GLU A 466 12.61 27.96 -5.26
C GLU A 466 11.34 27.14 -5.55
N CYS A 467 11.46 25.81 -5.56
CA CYS A 467 10.33 24.88 -5.70
C CYS A 467 9.98 24.18 -4.39
N ARG A 468 10.97 24.03 -3.52
CA ARG A 468 10.77 23.57 -2.17
C ARG A 468 11.60 24.44 -1.23
N GLU A 469 10.91 25.12 -0.34
CA GLU A 469 11.55 25.92 0.69
C GLU A 469 12.26 24.99 1.66
N ALA A 470 13.41 25.44 2.19
CA ALA A 470 14.06 24.77 3.30
C ALA A 470 13.13 24.83 4.52
N LYS A 471 12.78 23.67 5.06
CA LYS A 471 11.87 23.59 6.20
C LYS A 471 12.51 24.08 7.50
N ASP A 472 13.79 23.77 7.69
CA ASP A 472 14.57 24.11 8.88
C ASP A 472 16.07 24.12 8.57
N ASP A 473 16.91 24.43 9.57
CA ASP A 473 18.36 24.53 9.44
C ASP A 473 19.05 23.26 8.88
N CYS A 474 18.37 22.11 8.91
CA CYS A 474 18.91 20.83 8.44
C CYS A 474 18.41 20.41 7.06
N ASP A 475 17.69 21.28 6.41
CA ASP A 475 17.04 21.05 5.14
C ASP A 475 17.53 22.07 4.12
N LEU A 476 17.78 21.66 2.88
CA LEU A 476 18.21 22.58 1.83
C LEU A 476 17.02 22.97 0.97
N ALA A 477 16.92 24.22 0.58
CA ALA A 477 15.92 24.61 -0.41
C ALA A 477 16.28 23.98 -1.77
N GLU A 478 15.31 23.38 -2.44
CA GLU A 478 15.49 22.97 -3.83
C GLU A 478 15.08 24.06 -4.78
N LEU A 479 15.92 24.21 -5.78
CA LEU A 479 15.80 25.22 -6.80
C LEU A 479 15.52 24.57 -8.15
N CYS A 480 14.58 25.15 -8.88
CA CYS A 480 14.30 24.79 -10.24
C CYS A 480 15.53 24.98 -11.12
N THR A 481 15.75 24.04 -12.03
CA THR A 481 16.84 24.11 -13.01
C THR A 481 16.54 25.12 -14.13
N GLY A 482 15.29 25.59 -14.24
CA GLY A 482 14.80 26.38 -15.36
C GLY A 482 14.57 25.58 -16.64
N GLN A 483 14.76 24.26 -16.60
CA GLN A 483 14.68 23.35 -17.74
C GLN A 483 13.78 22.13 -17.48
N SER A 484 13.23 22.01 -16.27
CA SER A 484 12.38 20.91 -15.83
C SER A 484 11.20 21.45 -15.02
N ALA A 485 10.07 20.75 -15.09
CA ALA A 485 8.89 21.01 -14.25
C ALA A 485 8.98 20.33 -12.88
N GLU A 486 9.80 19.29 -12.77
CA GLU A 486 10.07 18.57 -11.53
C GLU A 486 11.03 19.35 -10.65
N CYS A 487 10.70 19.46 -9.36
CA CYS A 487 11.67 19.90 -8.37
C CYS A 487 12.76 18.82 -8.23
N PRO A 488 14.04 19.19 -8.11
CA PRO A 488 15.09 18.22 -7.80
C PRO A 488 14.76 17.38 -6.57
N THR A 489 15.32 16.17 -6.48
CA THR A 489 15.17 15.31 -5.29
C THR A 489 15.57 16.07 -4.03
N ASP A 490 14.78 15.91 -2.98
CA ASP A 490 15.00 16.49 -1.65
C ASP A 490 16.41 16.19 -1.13
N ARG A 491 17.17 17.25 -0.82
CA ARG A 491 18.53 17.18 -0.29
C ARG A 491 18.55 17.79 1.10
N PHE A 492 19.16 17.05 2.02
CA PHE A 492 19.37 17.54 3.36
C PHE A 492 20.74 18.17 3.51
N GLN A 493 20.86 19.03 4.53
CA GLN A 493 22.15 19.50 4.99
C GLN A 493 22.99 18.30 5.45
N THR A 494 24.30 18.40 5.27
CA THR A 494 25.25 17.36 5.70
C THR A 494 25.09 17.04 7.18
N ASN A 495 25.08 15.75 7.52
CA ASN A 495 25.05 15.31 8.92
C ASN A 495 26.22 15.95 9.69
N GLY A 496 25.95 16.40 10.92
CA GLY A 496 26.93 17.13 11.72
C GLY A 496 26.93 18.65 11.54
N HIS A 497 26.15 19.21 10.60
CA HIS A 497 26.01 20.66 10.50
C HIS A 497 25.28 21.22 11.74
N PRO A 498 25.76 22.30 12.38
CA PRO A 498 25.07 22.86 13.53
C PRO A 498 23.68 23.41 13.17
N CYS A 499 22.71 23.20 14.05
CA CYS A 499 21.32 23.63 13.85
C CYS A 499 20.72 24.19 15.15
N GLU A 500 19.61 24.92 15.04
CA GLU A 500 18.89 25.53 16.16
C GLU A 500 19.81 26.42 17.02
N ASN A 501 20.57 27.31 16.38
CA ASN A 501 21.57 28.17 17.06
C ASN A 501 22.67 27.39 17.82
N ASN A 502 23.13 26.26 17.28
CA ASN A 502 24.11 25.33 17.89
C ASN A 502 23.57 24.50 19.07
N GLU A 503 22.26 24.43 19.27
CA GLU A 503 21.63 23.54 20.24
C GLU A 503 21.63 22.07 19.77
N GLY A 504 21.85 21.81 18.48
CA GLY A 504 21.94 20.47 17.91
C GLY A 504 22.86 20.38 16.70
N TYR A 505 22.91 19.18 16.13
CA TYR A 505 23.56 18.88 14.87
C TYR A 505 22.59 18.16 13.94
N CYS A 506 22.67 18.45 12.64
CA CYS A 506 21.83 17.83 11.64
C CYS A 506 22.09 16.34 11.53
N TYR A 507 21.02 15.57 11.41
CA TYR A 507 21.05 14.14 11.19
C TYR A 507 19.86 13.74 10.32
N ASN A 508 20.14 13.32 9.09
CA ASN A 508 19.18 12.88 8.07
C ASN A 508 17.99 13.83 7.92
N GLY A 509 18.27 15.12 7.70
CA GLY A 509 17.25 16.16 7.48
C GLY A 509 16.51 16.62 8.75
N LYS A 510 17.00 16.26 9.94
CA LYS A 510 16.42 16.69 11.22
C LYS A 510 17.48 17.29 12.13
N CYS A 511 17.04 18.15 13.05
CA CYS A 511 17.85 18.64 14.16
C CYS A 511 17.41 17.99 15.49
N PRO A 512 17.86 16.77 15.83
CA PRO A 512 17.50 16.11 17.08
C PRO A 512 18.15 16.81 18.28
N THR A 513 17.32 17.25 19.23
CA THR A 513 17.77 17.83 20.51
C THR A 513 17.07 17.16 21.69
N LEU A 514 17.76 17.07 22.83
CA LEU A 514 17.19 16.54 24.07
C LEU A 514 15.90 17.29 24.46
N ALA A 515 15.88 18.62 24.27
CA ALA A 515 14.72 19.45 24.58
C ALA A 515 13.50 19.10 23.70
N LYS A 516 13.70 18.97 22.38
CA LYS A 516 12.63 18.57 21.45
C LYS A 516 12.10 17.16 21.79
N GLN A 517 12.98 16.23 22.16
CA GLN A 517 12.57 14.89 22.57
C GLN A 517 11.79 14.89 23.89
N CYS A 518 12.17 15.72 24.88
CA CYS A 518 11.38 15.89 26.10
C CYS A 518 9.98 16.40 25.81
N VAL A 519 9.87 17.46 24.99
CA VAL A 519 8.57 18.00 24.56
C VAL A 519 7.75 16.96 23.79
N ALA A 520 8.38 16.18 22.92
CA ALA A 520 7.70 15.12 22.18
C ALA A 520 7.16 14.01 23.10
N LEU A 521 7.91 13.66 24.16
CA LEU A 521 7.52 12.59 25.08
C LEU A 521 6.53 13.03 26.17
N PHE A 522 6.58 14.28 26.62
CA PHE A 522 5.85 14.73 27.80
C PHE A 522 5.00 16.00 27.60
N GLY A 523 5.14 16.69 26.46
CA GLY A 523 4.40 17.92 26.12
C GLY A 523 5.20 19.22 26.36
N ASN A 524 4.62 20.35 25.92
CA ASN A 524 5.31 21.65 25.82
C ASN A 524 5.89 22.23 27.13
N ASP A 525 5.41 21.80 28.30
CA ASP A 525 5.86 22.34 29.60
C ASP A 525 7.08 21.58 30.18
N THR A 526 7.72 20.73 29.38
CA THR A 526 8.84 19.89 29.82
C THR A 526 10.18 20.33 29.23
N ILE A 527 11.22 20.21 30.05
CA ILE A 527 12.60 20.57 29.73
C ILE A 527 13.53 19.39 30.02
N VAL A 528 14.76 19.47 29.53
CA VAL A 528 15.81 18.48 29.82
C VAL A 528 16.10 18.46 31.33
N ALA A 529 16.19 17.27 31.91
CA ALA A 529 16.50 17.12 33.33
C ALA A 529 17.96 17.52 33.63
N PRO A 530 18.28 17.86 34.89
CA PRO A 530 19.67 18.06 35.33
C PRO A 530 20.55 16.84 35.03
N ASP A 531 21.85 17.06 34.80
CA ASP A 531 22.82 16.01 34.45
C ASP A 531 22.83 14.83 35.44
N ALA A 532 22.62 15.11 36.73
CA ALA A 532 22.52 14.09 37.77
C ALA A 532 21.43 13.03 37.51
N CYS A 533 20.37 13.35 36.75
CA CYS A 533 19.36 12.37 36.36
C CYS A 533 19.90 11.35 35.34
N PHE A 534 20.86 11.76 34.50
CA PHE A 534 21.45 10.89 33.49
C PHE A 534 22.46 9.90 34.09
N ASP A 535 22.95 10.13 35.32
CA ASP A 535 23.82 9.19 36.05
C ASP A 535 23.13 7.83 36.31
N GLU A 536 21.80 7.78 36.30
CA GLU A 536 21.03 6.53 36.34
C GLU A 536 21.35 5.61 35.16
N ASN A 537 21.82 6.15 34.03
CA ASN A 537 22.24 5.36 32.89
C ASN A 537 23.54 4.56 33.12
N LEU A 538 24.31 4.88 34.17
CA LEU A 538 25.49 4.12 34.59
C LEU A 538 25.14 2.78 35.23
N GLN A 539 23.88 2.59 35.64
CA GLN A 539 23.47 1.44 36.43
C GLN A 539 23.21 0.19 35.59
N GLY A 540 22.90 0.34 34.29
CA GLY A 540 22.54 -0.80 33.43
C GLY A 540 21.22 -1.46 33.86
N THR A 541 20.29 -0.67 34.41
CA THR A 541 18.99 -1.15 34.88
C THR A 541 18.07 -1.45 33.70
N TYR A 542 16.84 -1.89 33.97
CA TYR A 542 15.86 -2.15 32.93
C TYR A 542 15.47 -0.90 32.12
N TYR A 543 15.69 0.31 32.65
CA TYR A 543 15.39 1.57 31.98
C TYR A 543 16.61 2.47 31.74
N GLY A 544 17.61 2.42 32.62
CA GLY A 544 18.82 3.27 32.56
C GLY A 544 20.02 2.47 32.06
N TYR A 545 20.30 2.58 30.76
CA TYR A 545 21.38 1.91 30.05
C TYR A 545 21.69 2.69 28.75
N CYS A 546 22.77 2.36 28.04
CA CYS A 546 23.16 3.03 26.78
C CYS A 546 22.73 2.25 25.53
N ARG A 547 22.92 0.93 25.56
CA ARG A 547 22.56 0.05 24.44
C ARG A 547 22.21 -1.34 24.95
N GLN A 548 21.61 -2.14 24.09
CA GLN A 548 21.28 -3.53 24.38
C GLN A 548 22.04 -4.45 23.42
N GLU A 549 22.73 -5.44 23.98
CA GLU A 549 23.44 -6.45 23.21
C GLU A 549 22.90 -7.83 23.60
N ASN A 550 22.31 -8.56 22.65
CA ASN A 550 21.71 -9.89 22.87
C ASN A 550 20.71 -9.95 24.05
N GLY A 551 19.89 -8.90 24.21
CA GLY A 551 18.92 -8.81 25.31
C GLY A 551 19.53 -8.38 26.67
N VAL A 552 20.83 -8.10 26.73
CA VAL A 552 21.51 -7.60 27.93
C VAL A 552 21.67 -6.08 27.85
N ASN A 553 21.22 -5.38 28.88
CA ASN A 553 21.36 -3.93 28.97
C ASN A 553 22.79 -3.57 29.36
N ILE A 554 23.47 -2.81 28.50
CA ILE A 554 24.83 -2.36 28.71
C ILE A 554 24.81 -0.99 29.39
N PRO A 555 25.38 -0.84 30.61
CA PRO A 555 25.47 0.45 31.28
C PRO A 555 26.31 1.43 30.45
N CYS A 556 25.98 2.72 30.54
CA CYS A 556 26.77 3.76 29.91
C CYS A 556 28.17 3.88 30.53
N GLN A 557 29.16 4.30 29.75
CA GLN A 557 30.36 4.89 30.33
C GLN A 557 30.05 6.31 30.83
N PRO A 558 30.87 6.88 31.73
CA PRO A 558 30.66 8.22 32.26
C PRO A 558 30.47 9.31 31.17
N GLN A 559 31.19 9.22 30.06
CA GLN A 559 31.07 10.16 28.94
C GLN A 559 29.81 9.95 28.08
N ASP A 560 29.17 8.79 28.17
CA ASP A 560 28.06 8.38 27.30
C ASP A 560 26.69 8.54 27.97
N VAL A 561 26.63 9.00 29.22
CA VAL A 561 25.40 9.06 30.02
C VAL A 561 24.28 9.86 29.35
N LYS A 562 24.63 10.80 28.46
CA LYS A 562 23.69 11.61 27.65
C LYS A 562 23.15 10.89 26.41
N CYS A 563 23.60 9.67 26.12
CA CYS A 563 23.18 8.85 24.97
C CYS A 563 22.39 7.60 25.36
N GLY A 564 22.07 7.44 26.65
CA GLY A 564 21.20 6.38 27.16
C GLY A 564 19.73 6.78 27.22
N ARG A 565 19.07 6.52 28.34
CA ARG A 565 17.70 6.97 28.61
C ARG A 565 17.62 8.49 28.63
N LEU A 566 16.59 9.06 28.00
CA LEU A 566 16.29 10.48 28.14
C LEU A 566 15.61 10.75 29.49
N TYR A 567 16.08 11.80 30.16
CA TYR A 567 15.48 12.32 31.38
C TYR A 567 15.01 13.76 31.18
N CYS A 568 13.78 14.03 31.62
CA CYS A 568 13.12 15.33 31.51
C CYS A 568 12.62 15.80 32.88
N THR A 569 12.22 17.05 33.00
CA THR A 569 11.54 17.57 34.18
C THR A 569 10.46 18.59 33.79
N GLN A 570 9.53 18.88 34.70
CA GLN A 570 8.42 19.79 34.47
C GLN A 570 8.47 20.96 35.47
N GLY A 571 8.47 22.20 34.96
CA GLY A 571 8.58 23.41 35.78
C GLY A 571 9.86 23.46 36.62
N ASN A 572 9.73 23.80 37.91
CA ASN A 572 10.84 23.84 38.88
C ASN A 572 10.99 22.53 39.69
N SER A 573 10.40 21.43 39.24
CA SER A 573 10.57 20.14 39.92
C SER A 573 12.00 19.63 39.82
N ARG A 574 12.44 18.84 40.81
CA ARG A 574 13.70 18.08 40.75
C ARG A 574 13.47 16.62 40.34
N ASP A 575 12.24 16.27 39.98
CA ASP A 575 11.90 14.91 39.59
C ASP A 575 12.50 14.60 38.21
N CYS A 576 13.23 13.48 38.13
CA CYS A 576 13.76 12.91 36.90
C CYS A 576 12.66 12.11 36.20
N LEU A 577 11.89 12.77 35.33
CA LEU A 577 10.86 12.11 34.53
C LEU A 577 11.53 11.28 33.43
N LEU A 578 11.10 10.03 33.31
CA LEU A 578 11.50 9.13 32.23
C LEU A 578 10.28 8.41 31.69
N ARG A 579 10.31 8.04 30.42
CA ARG A 579 9.27 7.24 29.79
C ARG A 579 9.89 5.92 29.35
N TYR A 580 9.43 4.84 29.98
CA TYR A 580 9.86 3.48 29.68
C TYR A 580 8.69 2.71 29.08
N PHE A 581 8.92 2.09 27.93
CA PHE A 581 7.92 1.27 27.25
C PHE A 581 8.39 -0.18 27.28
N SER A 582 7.69 -1.01 28.06
CA SER A 582 8.10 -2.41 28.30
C SER A 582 8.17 -3.28 27.05
N ARG A 583 7.40 -2.93 26.00
CA ARG A 583 7.42 -3.62 24.69
C ARG A 583 8.39 -2.99 23.68
N ARG A 584 8.86 -1.78 23.95
CA ARG A 584 9.76 -1.00 23.07
C ARG A 584 10.75 -0.19 23.92
N PRO A 585 11.72 -0.85 24.57
CA PRO A 585 12.65 -0.18 25.46
C PRO A 585 13.43 0.96 24.78
N GLU A 586 13.61 0.90 23.46
CA GLU A 586 14.21 1.94 22.63
C GLU A 586 13.41 3.25 22.62
N ASN A 587 12.08 3.18 22.74
CA ASN A 587 11.26 4.38 22.83
C ASN A 587 11.57 5.09 24.16
N GLY A 588 11.94 6.37 24.08
CA GLY A 588 12.38 7.17 25.22
C GLY A 588 13.89 7.11 25.52
N MET A 589 14.67 6.34 24.74
CA MET A 589 16.12 6.53 24.67
C MET A 589 16.44 7.81 23.90
N VAL A 590 17.64 8.37 24.10
CA VAL A 590 18.10 9.52 23.33
C VAL A 590 18.31 9.12 21.87
N GLU A 591 17.75 9.89 20.95
CA GLU A 591 17.82 9.60 19.52
C GLU A 591 19.26 9.69 18.99
N THR A 592 19.60 8.86 17.99
CA THR A 592 20.88 8.98 17.28
C THR A 592 21.00 10.34 16.58
N GLY A 593 22.20 10.91 16.61
CA GLY A 593 22.51 12.24 16.09
C GLY A 593 22.22 13.38 17.08
N THR A 594 21.64 13.09 18.26
CA THR A 594 21.41 14.11 19.29
C THR A 594 22.73 14.62 19.84
N LYS A 595 22.85 15.94 19.97
CA LYS A 595 23.99 16.58 20.64
C LYS A 595 24.08 16.13 22.11
N CYS A 596 25.19 15.51 22.48
CA CYS A 596 25.48 15.06 23.85
C CYS A 596 26.50 15.94 24.57
N GLU A 597 27.40 16.57 23.81
CA GLU A 597 28.38 17.55 24.27
C GLU A 597 28.69 18.50 23.10
N ASP A 598 29.36 19.63 23.35
CA ASP A 598 29.85 20.49 22.27
C ASP A 598 30.81 19.70 21.36
N GLY A 599 30.52 19.70 20.06
CA GLY A 599 31.28 18.95 19.06
C GLY A 599 30.95 17.45 19.00
N LYS A 600 29.98 16.95 19.79
CA LYS A 600 29.67 15.52 19.88
C LYS A 600 28.19 15.18 19.72
N VAL A 601 27.95 13.99 19.20
CA VAL A 601 26.60 13.42 18.99
C VAL A 601 26.51 12.00 19.51
N CYS A 602 25.29 11.59 19.84
CA CYS A 602 24.99 10.21 20.18
C CYS A 602 24.99 9.32 18.94
N SER A 603 25.79 8.26 18.95
CA SER A 603 25.79 7.21 17.93
C SER A 603 25.87 5.85 18.62
N ASN A 604 24.88 4.98 18.39
CA ASN A 604 24.79 3.65 19.00
C ASN A 604 24.96 3.61 20.53
N GLY A 605 24.43 4.63 21.22
CA GLY A 605 24.52 4.77 22.68
C GLY A 605 25.88 5.29 23.18
N GLU A 606 26.71 5.85 22.31
CA GLU A 606 28.00 6.45 22.67
C GLU A 606 28.04 7.93 22.27
N CYS A 607 28.68 8.78 23.08
CA CYS A 607 28.86 10.20 22.80
C CYS A 607 30.18 10.44 22.07
N VAL A 608 30.12 10.56 20.75
CA VAL A 608 31.28 10.58 19.86
C VAL A 608 31.42 11.92 19.14
N ASP A 609 32.65 12.28 18.74
CA ASP A 609 32.89 13.51 17.97
C ASP A 609 32.15 13.48 16.63
N VAL A 610 31.52 14.59 16.27
CA VAL A 610 30.72 14.74 15.04
C VAL A 610 31.52 14.35 13.80
N GLU A 611 32.81 14.71 13.73
CA GLU A 611 33.71 14.37 12.61
C GLU A 611 33.99 12.87 12.48
N THR A 612 33.82 12.10 13.56
CA THR A 612 34.03 10.64 13.55
C THR A 612 32.72 9.88 13.36
N ALA A 613 31.59 10.54 13.59
CA ALA A 613 30.25 9.96 13.49
C ALA A 613 29.74 9.88 12.04
N TYR A 614 30.18 10.79 11.16
CA TYR A 614 29.64 10.98 9.80
C TYR A 614 30.70 11.08 8.71
#